data_AF-A0A968R9P6-F1
#
_entry.id   AF-A0A968R9P6-F1
#
_cell.length_a   1.000
_cell.length_b   1.000
_cell.length_c   1.000
_cell.angle_alpha   90.00
_cell.angle_beta   90.00
_cell.angle_gamma   90.00
#
_symmetry.space_group_name_H-M   'P 1'
#
loop_
_entity.id
_entity.type
_entity.pdbx_description
1 polymer ?
#
loop_
_entity_poly.entity_id
_entity_poly.type
_entity_poly.pdbx_seq_one_letter_code
_entity_poly.pdbx_strand_id
1 'polypeptide(L)'
;MEKYDRQCRQISRICVFQNFSSTRYYSPQTFWAAIVISYAVANIPVERIYSLIFTILKNLPIQGAEVFLTKYNNEITKAQISSHFIVSIKGFLFFVAFLMLAYPIAVTVGRSGKIWEELGLKRIAIVSLYFFLALSLLVFPYSYPHVLLSHPSGLASLGVSYGQMSLSPFAESYEIVARRLLKPAIAYFIQMQGYVLYYLFSLICIYALIFMTVCFWESKIASKYRLGDTKPAIYSRKFWVYLSAMTSSYAIVCFQWPGYPENITFILILLAACLPMNRQARLGTVALCMVNHDGSAFALIPIIWFCFPKKERISALFAVILFYGIWFASHGLNLQQGLESHVVVGGQKSALSLLTQYPAIAAAGTFFAYKLLWFLVLFAAGRLWLEKDRKTAVAIVAITSFPVLMILVGWDTTRLTGFGFLGMLIALVAVANEYGKFTKNQRQLLLAAACANILLPSYNVALDIPESAFKYPYPGIYKAIGGILQLIVQ
;
A
#
# COMPACT_ATOMS: atom_id res chain seq x y z
N MET A 1 31.39 -21.49 -17.64
CA MET A 1 30.59 -20.29 -17.98
C MET A 1 29.08 -20.57 -18.04
N GLU A 2 28.60 -21.66 -18.63
CA GLU A 2 27.15 -21.96 -18.71
C GLU A 2 26.39 -22.07 -17.37
N LYS A 3 27.03 -22.61 -16.32
CA LYS A 3 26.41 -22.71 -14.98
C LYS A 3 26.19 -21.34 -14.32
N TYR A 4 27.06 -20.37 -14.63
CA TYR A 4 27.00 -18.99 -14.14
C TYR A 4 25.93 -18.17 -14.90
N ASP A 5 25.80 -18.42 -16.20
CA ASP A 5 24.83 -17.75 -17.06
C ASP A 5 23.38 -18.23 -16.81
N ARG A 6 23.19 -19.49 -16.39
CA ARG A 6 21.89 -19.99 -15.88
C ARG A 6 21.50 -19.37 -14.52
N GLN A 7 22.47 -19.05 -13.65
CA GLN A 7 22.21 -18.45 -12.33
C GLN A 7 21.81 -16.96 -12.42
N CYS A 8 22.47 -16.16 -13.27
CA CYS A 8 22.08 -14.76 -13.53
C CYS A 8 20.67 -14.65 -14.16
N ARG A 9 20.24 -15.66 -14.93
CA ARG A 9 18.88 -15.75 -15.49
C ARG A 9 17.82 -16.23 -14.48
N GLN A 10 18.20 -16.71 -13.30
CA GLN A 10 17.27 -17.25 -12.29
C GLN A 10 16.89 -16.23 -11.21
N ILE A 11 17.81 -15.37 -10.77
CA ILE A 11 17.51 -14.33 -9.77
C ILE A 11 16.71 -13.18 -10.40
N SER A 12 16.99 -12.84 -11.67
CA SER A 12 16.16 -11.94 -12.46
C SER A 12 14.69 -12.39 -12.59
N ARG A 13 14.36 -13.68 -12.40
CA ARG A 13 12.97 -14.19 -12.34
C ARG A 13 12.24 -13.86 -11.04
N ILE A 14 12.96 -13.51 -9.96
CA ILE A 14 12.34 -13.14 -8.68
C ILE A 14 11.67 -11.76 -8.81
N CYS A 15 12.32 -10.84 -9.52
CA CYS A 15 11.83 -9.48 -9.75
C CYS A 15 10.80 -9.38 -10.89
N VAL A 16 10.89 -10.21 -11.93
CA VAL A 16 10.01 -10.09 -13.11
C VAL A 16 8.65 -10.72 -12.86
N PHE A 17 7.59 -9.93 -13.03
CA PHE A 17 6.20 -10.41 -12.90
C PHE A 17 5.86 -11.30 -14.09
N GLN A 18 5.24 -12.43 -13.80
CA GLN A 18 4.98 -13.46 -14.79
C GLN A 18 3.78 -13.08 -15.67
N ASN A 19 3.83 -13.51 -16.93
CA ASN A 19 2.75 -13.34 -17.89
C ASN A 19 1.89 -14.58 -17.93
N PHE A 20 0.57 -14.38 -17.86
CA PHE A 20 -0.39 -15.41 -18.27
C PHE A 20 -0.71 -15.24 -19.75
N SER A 21 -0.62 -16.33 -20.52
CA SER A 21 -1.06 -16.36 -21.92
C SER A 21 -2.59 -16.47 -21.97
N SER A 22 -3.31 -15.35 -21.88
CA SER A 22 -4.74 -15.33 -22.18
C SER A 22 -5.25 -14.01 -22.76
N THR A 23 -6.45 -14.13 -23.33
CA THR A 23 -7.32 -13.14 -23.98
C THR A 23 -7.52 -11.85 -23.20
N ARG A 24 -7.58 -10.73 -23.93
CA ARG A 24 -8.09 -9.45 -23.42
C ARG A 24 -9.57 -9.64 -23.06
N TYR A 25 -9.99 -9.17 -21.88
CA TYR A 25 -11.38 -9.27 -21.42
C TYR A 25 -12.23 -8.13 -21.97
N TYR A 26 -11.64 -6.94 -22.02
CA TYR A 26 -12.30 -5.73 -22.52
C TYR A 26 -11.54 -5.15 -23.71
N SER A 27 -12.22 -4.34 -24.53
CA SER A 27 -11.52 -3.49 -25.51
C SER A 27 -10.56 -2.54 -24.78
N PRO A 28 -9.43 -2.14 -25.39
CA PRO A 28 -8.54 -1.15 -24.80
C PRO A 28 -9.26 0.15 -24.42
N GLN A 29 -10.17 0.62 -25.27
CA GLN A 29 -10.93 1.86 -25.07
C GLN A 29 -11.82 1.77 -23.82
N THR A 30 -12.59 0.70 -23.69
CA THR A 30 -13.49 0.51 -22.53
C THR A 30 -12.71 0.36 -21.23
N PHE A 31 -11.56 -0.32 -21.27
CA PHE A 31 -10.72 -0.49 -20.08
C PHE A 31 -10.08 0.84 -19.63
N TRP A 32 -9.58 1.64 -20.59
CA TRP A 32 -9.06 2.97 -20.28
C TRP A 32 -10.15 3.94 -19.81
N ALA A 33 -11.37 3.84 -20.34
CA ALA A 33 -12.51 4.60 -19.83
C ALA A 33 -12.79 4.28 -18.36
N ALA A 34 -12.75 2.99 -17.96
CA ALA A 34 -12.87 2.61 -16.55
C ALA A 34 -11.77 3.23 -15.66
N ILE A 35 -10.52 3.26 -16.14
CA ILE A 35 -9.41 3.93 -15.42
C ILE A 35 -9.72 5.42 -15.25
N VAL A 36 -10.05 6.14 -16.33
CA VAL A 36 -10.36 7.58 -16.30
C VAL A 36 -11.54 7.86 -15.36
N ILE A 37 -12.62 7.09 -15.45
CA ILE A 37 -13.80 7.23 -14.58
C ILE A 37 -13.41 7.04 -13.11
N SER A 38 -12.67 5.97 -12.79
CA SER A 38 -12.25 5.71 -11.41
C SER A 38 -11.40 6.85 -10.82
N TYR A 39 -10.50 7.41 -11.64
CA TYR A 39 -9.64 8.52 -11.25
C TYR A 39 -10.42 9.83 -11.12
N ALA A 40 -11.35 10.10 -12.03
CA ALA A 40 -12.22 11.26 -11.98
C ALA A 40 -13.10 11.24 -10.73
N VAL A 41 -13.70 10.09 -10.40
CA VAL A 41 -14.52 9.96 -9.18
C VAL A 41 -13.67 10.18 -7.91
N ALA A 42 -12.45 9.64 -7.88
CA ALA A 42 -11.54 9.77 -6.73
C ALA A 42 -10.95 11.19 -6.56
N ASN A 43 -10.78 11.96 -7.65
CA ASN A 43 -10.09 13.25 -7.60
C ASN A 43 -11.01 14.48 -7.72
N ILE A 44 -12.20 14.35 -8.30
CA ILE A 44 -13.08 15.51 -8.52
C ILE A 44 -14.09 15.62 -7.38
N PRO A 45 -14.01 16.67 -6.53
CA PRO A 45 -14.98 16.90 -5.46
C PRO A 45 -16.40 17.14 -5.99
N VAL A 46 -17.41 16.83 -5.18
CA VAL A 46 -18.83 16.99 -5.55
C VAL A 46 -19.14 18.44 -5.89
N GLU A 47 -18.54 19.38 -5.16
CA GLU A 47 -18.67 20.82 -5.30
C GLU A 47 -18.21 21.31 -6.68
N ARG A 48 -17.14 20.71 -7.22
CA ARG A 48 -16.64 21.07 -8.55
C ARG A 48 -17.55 20.53 -9.65
N ILE A 49 -18.07 19.31 -9.51
CA ILE A 49 -19.08 18.77 -10.44
C ILE A 49 -20.32 19.66 -10.44
N TYR A 50 -20.78 20.07 -9.27
CA TYR A 50 -21.89 21.01 -9.12
C TYR A 50 -21.61 22.34 -9.83
N SER A 51 -20.43 22.94 -9.63
CA SER A 51 -20.05 24.20 -10.29
C SER A 51 -20.00 24.11 -11.82
N LEU A 52 -19.56 22.95 -12.35
CA LEU A 52 -19.51 22.69 -13.78
C LEU A 52 -20.92 22.56 -14.36
N ILE A 53 -21.78 21.77 -13.72
CA ILE A 53 -23.20 21.63 -14.13
C ILE A 53 -23.88 22.99 -14.11
N PHE A 54 -23.68 23.78 -13.06
CA PHE A 54 -24.23 25.13 -12.95
C PHE A 54 -23.75 26.05 -14.08
N THR A 55 -22.45 26.01 -14.40
CA THR A 55 -21.88 26.81 -15.51
C THR A 55 -22.45 26.40 -16.86
N ILE A 56 -22.62 25.11 -17.11
CA ILE A 56 -23.23 24.60 -18.34
C ILE A 56 -24.69 25.04 -18.44
N LEU A 57 -25.47 24.88 -17.36
CA LEU A 57 -26.87 25.30 -17.32
C LEU A 57 -27.06 26.80 -17.51
N LYS A 58 -26.16 27.62 -16.97
CA LYS A 58 -26.16 29.07 -17.16
C LYS A 58 -25.94 29.47 -18.63
N ASN A 59 -25.14 28.70 -19.36
CA ASN A 59 -24.76 29.00 -20.74
C ASN A 59 -25.67 28.32 -21.79
N LEU A 60 -26.64 27.51 -21.36
CA LEU A 60 -27.59 26.86 -22.25
C LEU A 60 -28.76 27.82 -22.59
N PRO A 61 -29.09 28.05 -23.87
CA PRO A 61 -30.17 28.94 -24.28
C PRO A 61 -31.53 28.24 -24.15
N ILE A 62 -31.88 27.80 -22.94
CA ILE A 62 -33.13 27.07 -22.65
C ILE A 62 -34.08 28.01 -21.90
N GLN A 63 -35.29 28.23 -22.44
CA GLN A 63 -36.36 28.93 -21.74
C GLN A 63 -36.69 28.18 -20.43
N GLY A 64 -36.57 28.87 -19.29
CA GLY A 64 -36.76 28.29 -17.96
C GLY A 64 -35.46 28.01 -17.18
N ALA A 65 -34.29 28.17 -17.80
CA ALA A 65 -33.00 28.05 -17.11
C ALA A 65 -32.86 29.04 -15.94
N GLU A 66 -33.36 30.28 -16.07
CA GLU A 66 -33.32 31.28 -14.99
C GLU A 66 -34.18 30.87 -13.78
N VAL A 67 -35.40 30.36 -14.00
CA VAL A 67 -36.28 29.87 -12.92
C VAL A 67 -35.67 28.65 -12.23
N PHE A 68 -35.08 27.75 -13.01
CA PHE A 68 -34.33 26.61 -12.46
C PHE A 68 -33.14 27.09 -11.63
N LEU A 69 -32.26 27.95 -12.16
CA LEU A 69 -31.08 28.50 -11.49
C LEU A 69 -31.43 29.24 -10.18
N THR A 70 -32.56 29.97 -10.15
CA THR A 70 -33.03 30.67 -8.94
C THR A 70 -33.46 29.68 -7.85
N LYS A 71 -34.14 28.59 -8.22
CA LYS A 71 -34.51 27.49 -7.31
C LYS A 71 -33.31 26.60 -6.94
N TYR A 72 -32.32 26.51 -7.82
CA TYR A 72 -31.09 25.72 -7.71
C TYR A 72 -30.03 26.38 -6.83
N ASN A 73 -30.07 27.72 -6.69
CA ASN A 73 -29.25 28.50 -5.75
C ASN A 73 -29.73 28.43 -4.30
N ASN A 74 -30.89 27.82 -4.02
CA ASN A 74 -31.30 27.53 -2.66
C ASN A 74 -30.39 26.44 -2.06
N GLU A 75 -29.77 26.72 -0.91
CA GLU A 75 -28.91 25.81 -0.15
C GLU A 75 -29.54 24.42 0.04
N ILE A 76 -30.86 24.35 0.25
CA ILE A 76 -31.60 23.09 0.43
C ILE A 76 -31.65 22.29 -0.87
N THR A 77 -31.96 22.94 -2.00
CA THR A 77 -31.98 22.31 -3.32
C THR A 77 -30.58 21.86 -3.74
N LYS A 78 -29.56 22.67 -3.45
CA LYS A 78 -28.15 22.34 -3.67
C LYS A 78 -27.72 21.11 -2.87
N ALA A 79 -28.09 21.04 -1.59
CA ALA A 79 -27.82 19.89 -0.74
C ALA A 79 -28.53 18.63 -1.26
N GLN A 80 -29.80 18.72 -1.69
CA GLN A 80 -30.56 17.60 -2.24
C GLN A 80 -29.99 17.08 -3.57
N ILE A 81 -29.60 17.97 -4.48
CA ILE A 81 -29.06 17.57 -5.79
C ILE A 81 -27.66 16.96 -5.64
N SER A 82 -26.82 17.56 -4.80
CA SER A 82 -25.51 16.99 -4.48
C SER A 82 -25.64 15.61 -3.84
N SER A 83 -26.46 15.47 -2.79
CA SER A 83 -26.58 14.23 -2.02
C SER A 83 -27.35 13.11 -2.75
N HIS A 84 -28.42 13.41 -3.47
CA HIS A 84 -29.25 12.37 -4.09
C HIS A 84 -28.86 12.05 -5.54
N PHE A 85 -28.34 13.03 -6.30
CA PHE A 85 -28.03 12.82 -7.72
C PHE A 85 -26.53 12.67 -7.97
N ILE A 86 -25.71 13.66 -7.60
CA ILE A 86 -24.27 13.64 -7.93
C ILE A 86 -23.56 12.49 -7.22
N VAL A 87 -23.77 12.33 -5.91
CA VAL A 87 -23.16 11.26 -5.12
C VAL A 87 -23.56 9.87 -5.63
N SER A 88 -24.84 9.68 -5.96
CA SER A 88 -25.36 8.41 -6.52
C SER A 88 -24.73 8.08 -7.87
N ILE A 89 -24.60 9.08 -8.77
CA ILE A 89 -23.96 8.88 -10.08
C ILE A 89 -22.48 8.57 -9.91
N LYS A 90 -21.75 9.30 -9.05
CA LYS A 90 -20.35 8.99 -8.72
C LYS A 90 -20.21 7.55 -8.22
N GLY A 91 -21.08 7.14 -7.31
CA GLY A 91 -21.10 5.79 -6.76
C GLY A 91 -21.35 4.71 -7.82
N PHE A 92 -22.35 4.91 -8.68
CA PHE A 92 -22.64 3.98 -9.77
C PHE A 92 -21.50 3.89 -10.79
N LEU A 93 -20.99 5.03 -11.26
CA LEU A 93 -19.86 5.08 -12.20
C LEU A 93 -18.61 4.42 -11.62
N PHE A 94 -18.32 4.68 -10.34
CA PHE A 94 -17.21 4.04 -9.66
C PHE A 94 -17.41 2.54 -9.50
N PHE A 95 -18.61 2.09 -9.15
CA PHE A 95 -18.92 0.66 -9.01
C PHE A 95 -18.67 -0.08 -10.34
N VAL A 96 -19.19 0.44 -11.45
CA VAL A 96 -18.97 -0.14 -12.78
C VAL A 96 -17.49 -0.14 -13.14
N ALA A 97 -16.80 0.99 -12.96
CA ALA A 97 -15.37 1.08 -13.23
C ALA A 97 -14.55 0.12 -12.36
N PHE A 98 -14.86 0.04 -11.07
CA PHE A 98 -14.23 -0.88 -10.11
C PHE A 98 -14.40 -2.33 -10.55
N LEU A 99 -15.61 -2.77 -10.91
CA LEU A 99 -15.84 -4.12 -11.40
C LEU A 99 -15.02 -4.41 -12.68
N MET A 100 -14.96 -3.46 -13.62
CA MET A 100 -14.17 -3.62 -14.83
C MET A 100 -12.67 -3.74 -14.57
N LEU A 101 -12.13 -2.98 -13.60
CA LEU A 101 -10.71 -3.03 -13.21
C LEU A 101 -10.38 -4.27 -12.37
N ALA A 102 -11.27 -4.66 -11.46
CA ALA A 102 -11.10 -5.78 -10.55
C ALA A 102 -11.35 -7.14 -11.24
N TYR A 103 -12.23 -7.21 -12.23
CA TYR A 103 -12.59 -8.46 -12.90
C TYR A 103 -11.39 -9.21 -13.50
N PRO A 104 -10.49 -8.58 -14.29
CA PRO A 104 -9.29 -9.27 -14.78
C PRO A 104 -8.38 -9.80 -13.66
N ILE A 105 -8.32 -9.10 -12.52
CA ILE A 105 -7.56 -9.53 -11.34
C ILE A 105 -8.23 -10.75 -10.72
N ALA A 106 -9.53 -10.68 -10.48
CA ALA A 106 -10.33 -11.78 -9.90
C ALA A 106 -10.28 -13.04 -10.76
N VAL A 107 -10.40 -12.92 -12.09
CA VAL A 107 -10.25 -14.06 -13.00
C VAL A 107 -8.84 -14.64 -12.95
N THR A 108 -7.80 -13.81 -12.85
CA THR A 108 -6.43 -14.30 -12.69
C THR A 108 -6.26 -15.08 -11.39
N VAL A 109 -6.82 -14.57 -10.28
CA VAL A 109 -6.82 -15.26 -8.99
C VAL A 109 -7.57 -16.60 -9.10
N GLY A 110 -8.77 -16.62 -9.69
CA GLY A 110 -9.58 -17.83 -9.85
C GLY A 110 -8.93 -18.89 -10.77
N ARG A 111 -8.25 -18.47 -11.84
CA ARG A 111 -7.53 -19.36 -12.77
C ARG A 111 -6.18 -19.84 -12.23
N SER A 112 -5.70 -19.27 -11.13
CA SER A 112 -4.46 -19.68 -10.47
C SER A 112 -4.67 -20.86 -9.51
N GLY A 113 -5.77 -21.61 -9.62
CA GLY A 113 -6.11 -22.78 -8.78
C GLY A 113 -4.94 -23.74 -8.56
N LYS A 114 -4.24 -24.13 -9.64
CA LYS A 114 -3.06 -24.99 -9.54
C LYS A 114 -1.93 -24.38 -8.70
N ILE A 115 -1.67 -23.07 -8.83
CA ILE A 115 -0.66 -22.37 -8.01
C ILE A 115 -1.09 -22.41 -6.54
N TRP A 116 -2.37 -22.19 -6.26
CA TRP A 116 -2.92 -22.21 -4.91
C TRP A 116 -2.88 -23.61 -4.26
N GLU A 117 -3.23 -24.65 -5.01
CA GLU A 117 -3.14 -26.04 -4.57
C GLU A 117 -1.69 -26.41 -4.27
N GLU A 118 -0.77 -26.07 -5.16
CA GLU A 118 0.66 -26.31 -5.01
C GLU A 118 1.27 -25.58 -3.80
N LEU A 119 0.71 -24.43 -3.42
CA LEU A 119 1.09 -23.67 -2.24
C LEU A 119 0.52 -24.25 -0.94
N GLY A 120 -0.55 -25.06 -1.02
CA GLY A 120 -1.24 -25.61 0.13
C GLY A 120 -2.00 -24.53 0.92
N LEU A 121 -3.00 -23.91 0.30
CA LEU A 121 -3.80 -22.80 0.87
C LEU A 121 -4.18 -22.98 2.33
N LYS A 122 -4.69 -24.15 2.72
CA LYS A 122 -5.12 -24.42 4.11
C LYS A 122 -3.97 -24.23 5.10
N ARG A 123 -2.78 -24.72 4.77
CA ARG A 123 -1.58 -24.55 5.60
C ARG A 123 -1.18 -23.08 5.66
N ILE A 124 -1.18 -22.38 4.53
CA ILE A 124 -0.83 -20.96 4.48
C ILE A 124 -1.81 -20.13 5.30
N ALA A 125 -3.12 -20.39 5.22
CA ALA A 125 -4.13 -19.69 6.00
C ALA A 125 -3.90 -19.85 7.50
N ILE A 126 -3.61 -21.07 7.96
CA ILE A 126 -3.31 -21.37 9.38
C ILE A 126 -2.01 -20.68 9.82
N VAL A 127 -0.93 -20.77 9.02
CA VAL A 127 0.34 -20.09 9.32
C VAL A 127 0.16 -18.58 9.38
N SER A 128 -0.64 -18.02 8.49
CA SER A 128 -0.96 -16.59 8.46
C SER A 128 -1.77 -16.18 9.68
N LEU A 129 -2.64 -17.05 10.19
CA LEU A 129 -3.37 -16.80 11.44
C LEU A 129 -2.42 -16.75 12.63
N TYR A 130 -1.45 -17.66 12.71
CA TYR A 130 -0.43 -17.59 13.75
C TYR A 130 0.38 -16.30 13.70
N PHE A 131 0.77 -15.83 12.51
CA PHE A 131 1.45 -14.54 12.39
C PHE A 131 0.54 -13.37 12.75
N PHE A 132 -0.73 -13.39 12.33
CA PHE A 132 -1.70 -12.37 12.70
C PHE A 132 -1.87 -12.27 14.22
N LEU A 133 -2.03 -13.40 14.91
CA LEU A 133 -2.14 -13.45 16.36
C LEU A 133 -0.84 -13.01 17.04
N ALA A 134 0.32 -13.46 16.56
CA ALA A 134 1.62 -13.06 17.11
C ALA A 134 1.84 -11.56 16.99
N LEU A 135 1.61 -10.97 15.81
CA LEU A 135 1.75 -9.52 15.59
C LEU A 135 0.72 -8.74 16.40
N SER A 136 -0.51 -9.24 16.50
CA SER A 136 -1.54 -8.67 17.35
C SER A 136 -1.06 -8.56 18.80
N LEU A 137 -0.53 -9.63 19.38
CA LEU A 137 -0.02 -9.64 20.76
C LEU A 137 1.12 -8.64 20.99
N LEU A 138 1.92 -8.34 19.96
CA LEU A 138 2.99 -7.36 20.08
C LEU A 138 2.48 -5.93 20.31
N VAL A 139 1.28 -5.60 19.78
CA VAL A 139 0.76 -4.22 19.75
C VAL A 139 -0.67 -4.05 20.30
N PHE A 140 -1.26 -5.08 20.92
CA PHE A 140 -2.62 -5.04 21.47
C PHE A 140 -2.64 -4.44 22.89
N PRO A 141 -3.68 -3.66 23.28
CA PRO A 141 -4.82 -3.19 22.48
C PRO A 141 -4.40 -2.27 21.33
N TYR A 142 -5.06 -2.37 20.17
CA TYR A 142 -4.76 -1.53 19.00
C TYR A 142 -5.18 -0.08 19.24
N SER A 143 -4.37 0.63 20.02
CA SER A 143 -4.60 2.01 20.43
C SER A 143 -3.28 2.75 20.32
N TYR A 144 -3.29 3.83 19.56
CA TYR A 144 -2.26 4.85 19.70
C TYR A 144 -2.47 5.52 21.06
N PRO A 145 -1.41 5.98 21.76
CA PRO A 145 -1.56 6.55 23.09
C PRO A 145 -2.66 7.61 23.17
N HIS A 146 -3.39 7.56 24.28
CA HIS A 146 -4.66 8.23 24.60
C HIS A 146 -4.76 9.75 24.33
N VAL A 147 -3.68 10.41 23.92
CA VAL A 147 -3.64 11.84 23.63
C VAL A 147 -4.14 12.16 22.22
N LEU A 148 -4.29 11.17 21.32
CA LEU A 148 -4.73 11.37 19.94
C LEU A 148 -5.85 10.41 19.52
N LEU A 149 -7.06 10.95 19.36
CA LEU A 149 -8.24 10.43 18.62
C LEU A 149 -8.24 8.91 18.37
N SER A 150 -8.41 8.11 19.43
CA SER A 150 -8.84 6.70 19.31
C SER A 150 -10.35 6.63 19.55
N HIS A 151 -11.07 6.05 18.60
CA HIS A 151 -12.50 5.83 18.74
C HIS A 151 -12.73 4.56 19.59
N PRO A 152 -13.81 4.46 20.40
CA PRO A 152 -14.12 3.27 21.19
C PRO A 152 -14.20 1.96 20.39
N SER A 153 -14.41 2.05 19.07
CA SER A 153 -14.39 0.90 18.15
C SER A 153 -13.00 0.34 17.84
N GLY A 154 -11.94 0.99 18.30
CA GLY A 154 -10.55 0.61 18.03
C GLY A 154 -9.90 1.26 16.81
N LEU A 155 -10.61 2.13 16.07
CA LEU A 155 -10.01 2.96 15.01
C LEU A 155 -9.13 4.07 15.61
N ALA A 156 -8.06 4.44 14.93
CA ALA A 156 -7.13 5.47 15.40
C ALA A 156 -6.74 6.47 14.29
N SER A 157 -6.51 7.73 14.66
CA SER A 157 -6.06 8.80 13.76
C SER A 157 -6.98 8.93 12.53
N LEU A 158 -6.45 9.07 11.30
CA LEU A 158 -7.28 9.14 10.08
C LEU A 158 -8.09 7.86 9.81
N GLY A 159 -7.79 6.75 10.49
CA GLY A 159 -8.63 5.56 10.46
C GLY A 159 -10.08 5.84 10.88
N VAL A 160 -10.28 6.79 11.81
CA VAL A 160 -11.62 7.27 12.20
C VAL A 160 -12.30 8.00 11.05
N SER A 161 -11.59 8.88 10.35
CA SER A 161 -12.10 9.59 9.17
C SER A 161 -12.47 8.62 8.05
N TYR A 162 -11.66 7.59 7.79
CA TYR A 162 -12.00 6.57 6.78
C TYR A 162 -13.18 5.69 7.21
N GLY A 163 -13.32 5.42 8.51
CA GLY A 163 -14.51 4.76 9.05
C GLY A 163 -15.78 5.57 8.82
N GLN A 164 -15.73 6.89 9.01
CA GLN A 164 -16.84 7.80 8.69
C GLN A 164 -17.08 7.89 7.18
N MET A 165 -16.02 8.08 6.38
CA MET A 165 -16.08 8.10 4.92
C MET A 165 -16.76 6.85 4.35
N SER A 166 -16.55 5.68 4.96
CA SER A 166 -17.16 4.43 4.49
C SER A 166 -18.70 4.43 4.52
N LEU A 167 -19.35 5.32 5.27
CA LEU A 167 -20.81 5.47 5.27
C LEU A 167 -21.34 6.12 3.99
N SER A 168 -20.55 7.03 3.38
CA SER A 168 -20.91 7.74 2.16
C SER A 168 -19.66 8.16 1.38
N PRO A 169 -18.90 7.20 0.81
CA PRO A 169 -17.55 7.44 0.31
C PRO A 169 -17.48 8.39 -0.89
N PHE A 170 -18.60 8.56 -1.60
CA PHE A 170 -18.70 9.42 -2.78
C PHE A 170 -19.17 10.84 -2.46
N ALA A 171 -19.52 11.12 -1.20
CA ALA A 171 -19.91 12.45 -0.71
C ALA A 171 -18.79 13.19 0.02
N GLU A 172 -17.63 12.54 0.22
CA GLU A 172 -16.51 13.11 0.97
C GLU A 172 -15.97 14.36 0.28
N SER A 173 -15.95 15.47 1.01
CA SER A 173 -15.43 16.77 0.54
C SER A 173 -13.97 16.98 0.95
N TYR A 174 -13.47 16.23 1.95
CA TYR A 174 -12.10 16.39 2.41
C TYR A 174 -11.11 15.73 1.44
N GLU A 175 -10.38 16.54 0.67
CA GLU A 175 -9.65 16.08 -0.52
C GLU A 175 -8.60 14.98 -0.26
N ILE A 176 -7.90 15.00 0.87
CA ILE A 176 -6.93 13.95 1.22
C ILE A 176 -7.63 12.62 1.50
N VAL A 177 -8.83 12.67 2.10
CA VAL A 177 -9.62 11.48 2.43
C VAL A 177 -10.35 10.97 1.18
N ALA A 178 -10.92 11.89 0.38
CA ALA A 178 -11.60 11.59 -0.88
C ALA A 178 -10.72 10.86 -1.90
N ARG A 179 -9.42 11.18 -1.97
CA ARG A 179 -8.46 10.54 -2.88
C ARG A 179 -7.99 9.15 -2.45
N ARG A 180 -8.40 8.68 -1.27
CA ARG A 180 -8.13 7.32 -0.77
C ARG A 180 -9.41 6.50 -0.73
N LEU A 181 -10.09 6.47 -1.86
CA LEU A 181 -11.47 6.04 -2.03
C LEU A 181 -11.66 4.51 -1.95
N LEU A 182 -10.71 3.73 -2.46
CA LEU A 182 -10.96 2.32 -2.76
C LEU A 182 -11.39 1.51 -1.53
N LYS A 183 -10.64 1.54 -0.44
CA LYS A 183 -10.95 0.74 0.75
C LYS A 183 -12.30 1.15 1.40
N PRO A 184 -12.59 2.44 1.66
CA PRO A 184 -13.92 2.88 2.09
C PRO A 184 -15.04 2.49 1.12
N ALA A 185 -14.83 2.58 -0.19
CA ALA A 185 -15.81 2.20 -1.19
C ALA A 185 -16.09 0.69 -1.20
N ILE A 186 -15.06 -0.16 -1.08
CA ILE A 186 -15.25 -1.61 -0.95
C ILE A 186 -16.06 -1.92 0.31
N ALA A 187 -15.72 -1.29 1.45
CA ALA A 187 -16.43 -1.46 2.71
C ALA A 187 -17.91 -1.07 2.57
N TYR A 188 -18.21 0.05 1.92
CA TYR A 188 -19.57 0.49 1.58
C TYR A 188 -20.32 -0.56 0.74
N PHE A 189 -19.73 -1.03 -0.36
CA PHE A 189 -20.38 -1.99 -1.25
C PHE A 189 -20.68 -3.35 -0.59
N ILE A 190 -19.84 -3.79 0.36
CA ILE A 190 -20.04 -5.05 1.09
C ILE A 190 -20.75 -4.86 2.44
N GLN A 191 -21.29 -3.66 2.72
CA GLN A 191 -22.01 -3.34 3.96
C GLN A 191 -21.17 -3.47 5.24
N MET A 192 -19.85 -3.31 5.14
CA MET A 192 -18.91 -3.26 6.26
C MET A 192 -18.54 -1.81 6.62
N GLN A 193 -19.55 -0.95 6.66
CA GLN A 193 -19.40 0.51 6.80
C GLN A 193 -19.60 1.02 8.24
N GLY A 194 -19.12 2.23 8.51
CA GLY A 194 -19.17 2.85 9.84
C GLY A 194 -18.08 2.33 10.78
N TYR A 195 -17.94 2.95 11.95
CA TYR A 195 -16.75 2.78 12.79
C TYR A 195 -16.43 1.34 13.21
N VAL A 196 -17.43 0.53 13.56
CA VAL A 196 -17.23 -0.84 14.08
C VAL A 196 -16.99 -1.84 12.95
N LEU A 197 -17.86 -1.86 11.94
CA LEU A 197 -17.73 -2.81 10.83
C LEU A 197 -16.50 -2.49 9.97
N TYR A 198 -16.16 -1.21 9.79
CA TYR A 198 -14.95 -0.80 9.08
C TYR A 198 -13.67 -1.19 9.81
N TYR A 199 -13.70 -1.18 11.15
CA TYR A 199 -12.60 -1.71 11.96
C TYR A 199 -12.42 -3.22 11.73
N LEU A 200 -13.51 -4.00 11.80
CA LEU A 200 -13.46 -5.44 11.50
C LEU A 200 -12.97 -5.72 10.07
N PHE A 201 -13.47 -4.96 9.09
CA PHE A 201 -12.99 -5.02 7.71
C PHE A 201 -11.50 -4.70 7.60
N SER A 202 -11.01 -3.72 8.36
CA SER A 202 -9.58 -3.40 8.41
C SER A 202 -8.75 -4.56 8.96
N LEU A 203 -9.22 -5.26 10.00
CA LEU A 203 -8.56 -6.47 10.51
C LEU A 203 -8.54 -7.60 9.48
N ILE A 204 -9.63 -7.79 8.74
CA ILE A 204 -9.69 -8.75 7.63
C ILE A 204 -8.64 -8.40 6.56
N CYS A 205 -8.52 -7.11 6.19
CA CYS A 205 -7.50 -6.67 5.25
C CYS A 205 -6.07 -6.90 5.78
N ILE A 206 -5.81 -6.69 7.08
CA ILE A 206 -4.51 -6.96 7.69
C ILE A 206 -4.19 -8.47 7.62
N TYR A 207 -5.16 -9.32 7.95
CA TYR A 207 -5.01 -10.76 7.78
C TYR A 207 -4.73 -11.16 6.32
N ALA A 208 -5.46 -10.57 5.36
CA ALA A 208 -5.24 -10.80 3.94
C ALA A 208 -3.83 -10.35 3.48
N LEU A 209 -3.31 -9.24 4.01
CA LEU A 209 -1.95 -8.78 3.75
C LEU A 209 -0.90 -9.78 4.27
N ILE A 210 -1.08 -10.28 5.50
CA ILE A 210 -0.21 -11.31 6.07
C ILE A 210 -0.28 -12.58 5.21
N PHE A 211 -1.48 -13.02 4.87
CA PHE A 211 -1.72 -14.17 4.01
C PHE A 211 -0.99 -14.04 2.67
N MET A 212 -1.14 -12.90 1.99
CA MET A 212 -0.46 -12.64 0.73
C MET A 212 1.06 -12.56 0.86
N THR A 213 1.57 -12.08 2.00
CA THR A 213 3.01 -12.07 2.28
C THR A 213 3.54 -13.50 2.42
N VAL A 214 2.83 -14.38 3.13
CA VAL A 214 3.20 -15.80 3.22
C VAL A 214 3.13 -16.47 1.85
N CYS A 215 2.06 -16.23 1.08
CA CYS A 215 1.93 -16.71 -0.30
C CYS A 215 3.12 -16.26 -1.17
N PHE A 216 3.54 -15.00 -1.05
CA PHE A 216 4.69 -14.48 -1.77
C PHE A 216 5.96 -15.27 -1.48
N TRP A 217 6.33 -15.44 -0.21
CA TRP A 217 7.53 -16.20 0.12
C TRP A 217 7.44 -17.67 -0.26
N GLU A 218 6.33 -18.34 0.03
CA GLU A 218 6.17 -19.75 -0.33
C GLU A 218 6.22 -19.91 -1.87
N SER A 219 5.66 -18.99 -2.65
CA SER A 219 5.75 -19.04 -4.11
C SER A 219 7.17 -18.84 -4.66
N LYS A 220 7.97 -17.95 -4.05
CA LYS A 220 9.31 -17.58 -4.57
C LYS A 220 10.45 -18.43 -4.00
N ILE A 221 10.31 -18.90 -2.76
CA ILE A 221 11.30 -19.73 -2.08
C ILE A 221 11.05 -21.21 -2.39
N ALA A 222 9.80 -21.69 -2.32
CA ALA A 222 9.53 -23.11 -2.54
C ALA A 222 9.72 -23.54 -4.01
N SER A 223 9.54 -22.64 -4.99
CA SER A 223 9.72 -22.95 -6.40
C SER A 223 11.12 -23.45 -6.76
N LYS A 224 12.16 -23.04 -6.00
CA LYS A 224 13.55 -23.44 -6.22
C LYS A 224 13.81 -24.89 -5.76
N TYR A 225 13.21 -25.30 -4.65
CA TYR A 225 13.44 -26.62 -4.04
C TYR A 225 12.61 -27.75 -4.67
N ARG A 226 11.69 -27.42 -5.58
CA ARG A 226 10.99 -28.40 -6.41
C ARG A 226 11.89 -29.02 -7.49
N LEU A 227 13.06 -28.44 -7.77
CA LEU A 227 14.02 -28.91 -8.76
C LEU A 227 15.08 -29.89 -8.20
N GLY A 228 14.84 -30.47 -7.02
CA GLY A 228 15.72 -31.51 -6.43
C GLY A 228 16.83 -30.99 -5.53
N ASP A 229 16.93 -29.68 -5.29
CA ASP A 229 17.88 -29.11 -4.33
C ASP A 229 17.46 -29.37 -2.88
N THR A 230 18.43 -29.65 -2.00
CA THR A 230 18.21 -29.80 -0.56
C THR A 230 17.59 -28.54 0.05
N LYS A 231 16.56 -28.71 0.89
CA LYS A 231 15.92 -27.60 1.60
C LYS A 231 16.98 -26.85 2.42
N PRO A 232 17.03 -25.52 2.35
CA PRO A 232 18.06 -24.75 3.03
C PRO A 232 17.76 -24.75 4.52
N ALA A 233 18.79 -24.69 5.37
CA ALA A 233 18.60 -24.66 6.82
C ALA A 233 17.71 -23.49 7.30
N ILE A 234 17.64 -22.37 6.56
CA ILE A 234 16.73 -21.25 6.83
C ILE A 234 15.25 -21.67 6.78
N TYR A 235 14.90 -22.73 6.05
CA TYR A 235 13.52 -23.23 5.94
C TYR A 235 13.01 -23.81 7.26
N SER A 236 13.90 -24.39 8.08
CA SER A 236 13.57 -24.83 9.45
C SER A 236 13.35 -23.65 10.40
N ARG A 237 13.89 -22.47 10.06
CA ARG A 237 13.84 -21.22 10.86
C ARG A 237 13.00 -20.14 10.20
N LYS A 238 12.20 -20.49 9.18
CA LYS A 238 11.46 -19.54 8.34
C LYS A 238 10.43 -18.73 9.10
N PHE A 239 9.88 -19.30 10.17
CA PHE A 239 8.92 -18.62 11.04
C PHE A 239 9.48 -17.30 11.58
N TRP A 240 10.71 -17.32 12.12
CA TRP A 240 11.34 -16.13 12.69
C TRP A 240 11.66 -15.07 11.64
N VAL A 241 12.12 -15.48 10.46
CA VAL A 241 12.40 -14.54 9.35
C VAL A 241 11.11 -13.89 8.85
N TYR A 242 10.04 -14.67 8.71
CA TYR A 242 8.73 -14.16 8.28
C TYR A 242 8.12 -13.23 9.32
N LEU A 243 8.12 -13.63 10.59
CA LEU A 243 7.64 -12.78 11.69
C LEU A 243 8.44 -11.48 11.73
N SER A 244 9.77 -11.57 11.66
CA SER A 244 10.66 -10.40 11.63
C SER A 244 10.30 -9.41 10.53
N ALA A 245 10.11 -9.89 9.30
CA ALA A 245 9.66 -9.08 8.19
C ALA A 245 8.28 -8.47 8.43
N MET A 246 7.32 -9.21 8.97
CA MET A 246 5.98 -8.70 9.28
C MET A 246 5.93 -7.75 10.48
N THR A 247 6.96 -7.71 11.33
CA THR A 247 7.10 -6.63 12.31
C THR A 247 7.53 -5.30 11.69
N SER A 248 7.82 -5.25 10.38
CA SER A 248 8.10 -3.99 9.67
C SER A 248 6.85 -3.16 9.47
N SER A 249 7.02 -1.87 9.16
CA SER A 249 5.93 -0.89 9.13
C SER A 249 4.78 -1.27 8.21
N TYR A 250 5.05 -1.86 7.05
CA TYR A 250 4.01 -2.22 6.08
C TYR A 250 2.90 -3.12 6.64
N ALA A 251 3.21 -3.94 7.65
CA ALA A 251 2.24 -4.82 8.32
C ALA A 251 1.93 -4.36 9.75
N ILE A 252 2.94 -4.11 10.59
CA ILE A 252 2.70 -3.79 12.00
C ILE A 252 1.99 -2.45 12.20
N VAL A 253 2.27 -1.44 11.35
CA VAL A 253 1.61 -0.12 11.46
C VAL A 253 0.12 -0.24 11.13
N CYS A 254 -0.27 -1.22 10.31
CA CYS A 254 -1.68 -1.45 10.04
C CYS A 254 -2.45 -1.94 11.29
N PHE A 255 -1.79 -2.66 12.20
CA PHE A 255 -2.37 -3.00 13.50
C PHE A 255 -2.35 -1.82 14.46
N GLN A 256 -1.29 -1.03 14.41
CA GLN A 256 -1.13 0.14 15.27
C GLN A 256 -2.18 1.21 14.95
N TRP A 257 -2.40 1.48 13.67
CA TRP A 257 -3.33 2.48 13.13
C TRP A 257 -4.38 1.79 12.23
N PRO A 258 -5.31 1.02 12.83
CA PRO A 258 -6.33 0.32 12.07
C PRO A 258 -7.29 1.33 11.41
N GLY A 259 -7.77 0.99 10.22
CA GLY A 259 -8.63 1.86 9.41
C GLY A 259 -7.91 2.45 8.19
N TYR A 260 -6.60 2.63 8.26
CA TYR A 260 -5.80 3.18 7.17
C TYR A 260 -5.83 2.33 5.87
N PRO A 261 -5.77 2.95 4.67
CA PRO A 261 -6.08 2.28 3.40
C PRO A 261 -4.93 1.50 2.75
N GLU A 262 -3.67 1.70 3.17
CA GLU A 262 -2.46 1.22 2.49
C GLU A 262 -2.41 -0.31 2.31
N ASN A 263 -3.00 -1.05 3.25
CA ASN A 263 -3.01 -2.52 3.20
C ASN A 263 -3.63 -3.08 1.92
N ILE A 264 -4.66 -2.44 1.35
CA ILE A 264 -5.23 -2.85 0.04
C ILE A 264 -4.21 -2.66 -1.09
N THR A 265 -3.47 -1.55 -1.12
CA THR A 265 -2.37 -1.33 -2.08
C THR A 265 -1.32 -2.44 -1.95
N PHE A 266 -0.90 -2.77 -0.73
CA PHE A 266 0.10 -3.81 -0.49
C PHE A 266 -0.38 -5.19 -0.94
N ILE A 267 -1.65 -5.54 -0.68
CA ILE A 267 -2.29 -6.77 -1.16
C ILE A 267 -2.28 -6.83 -2.68
N LEU A 268 -2.69 -5.75 -3.36
CA LEU A 268 -2.74 -5.67 -4.82
C LEU A 268 -1.34 -5.85 -5.45
N ILE A 269 -0.32 -5.20 -4.88
CA ILE A 269 1.08 -5.35 -5.31
C ILE A 269 1.56 -6.79 -5.11
N LEU A 270 1.27 -7.40 -3.96
CA LEU A 270 1.64 -8.80 -3.68
C LEU A 270 0.93 -9.78 -4.61
N LEU A 271 -0.36 -9.57 -4.90
CA LEU A 271 -1.09 -10.38 -5.88
C LEU A 271 -0.38 -10.36 -7.24
N ALA A 272 0.02 -9.19 -7.72
CA ALA A 272 0.76 -9.05 -8.98
C ALA A 272 2.16 -9.68 -8.94
N ALA A 273 2.80 -9.71 -7.77
CA ALA A 273 4.12 -10.32 -7.57
C ALA A 273 4.07 -11.86 -7.46
N CYS A 274 2.98 -12.39 -6.88
CA CYS A 274 2.72 -13.81 -6.66
C CYS A 274 2.21 -14.53 -7.90
N LEU A 275 1.32 -13.88 -8.65
CA LEU A 275 0.55 -14.54 -9.70
C LEU A 275 0.96 -14.11 -11.10
N PRO A 276 0.94 -15.02 -12.08
CA PRO A 276 1.05 -14.64 -13.47
C PRO A 276 -0.19 -13.85 -13.87
N MET A 277 -0.02 -12.57 -14.19
CA MET A 277 -1.09 -11.68 -14.61
C MET A 277 -1.02 -11.40 -16.12
N ASN A 278 -2.17 -11.10 -16.71
CA ASN A 278 -2.21 -10.50 -18.04
C ASN A 278 -2.07 -8.96 -17.95
N ARG A 279 -1.95 -8.29 -19.10
CA ARG A 279 -1.77 -6.84 -19.17
C ARG A 279 -2.90 -6.05 -18.50
N GLN A 280 -4.15 -6.46 -18.67
CA GLN A 280 -5.30 -5.78 -18.07
C GLN A 280 -5.33 -5.95 -16.56
N ALA A 281 -5.04 -7.15 -16.03
CA ALA A 281 -4.96 -7.38 -14.59
C ALA A 281 -3.86 -6.53 -13.93
N ARG A 282 -2.66 -6.44 -14.54
CA ARG A 282 -1.60 -5.55 -14.06
C ARG A 282 -1.97 -4.08 -14.11
N LEU A 283 -2.56 -3.63 -15.22
CA LEU A 283 -2.97 -2.23 -15.36
C LEU A 283 -4.13 -1.88 -14.40
N GLY A 284 -5.07 -2.80 -14.20
CA GLY A 284 -6.12 -2.68 -13.19
C GLY A 284 -5.54 -2.62 -11.78
N THR A 285 -4.52 -3.42 -11.48
CA THR A 285 -3.80 -3.38 -10.19
C THR A 285 -3.17 -1.99 -9.96
N VAL A 286 -2.49 -1.43 -10.97
CA VAL A 286 -1.92 -0.08 -10.91
C VAL A 286 -3.01 0.96 -10.66
N ALA A 287 -4.10 0.92 -11.42
CA ALA A 287 -5.19 1.89 -11.29
C ALA A 287 -5.86 1.82 -9.91
N LEU A 288 -6.17 0.62 -9.43
CA LEU A 288 -6.77 0.41 -8.11
C LEU A 288 -5.82 0.84 -6.97
N CYS A 289 -4.50 0.61 -7.09
CA CYS A 289 -3.54 1.12 -6.12
C CYS A 289 -3.56 2.65 -6.06
N MET A 290 -3.62 3.33 -7.21
CA MET A 290 -3.69 4.81 -7.27
C MET A 290 -4.98 5.35 -6.65
N VAL A 291 -6.12 4.72 -6.92
CA VAL A 291 -7.43 5.08 -6.32
C VAL A 291 -7.48 4.81 -4.82
N ASN A 292 -6.72 3.82 -4.34
CA ASN A 292 -6.66 3.47 -2.93
C ASN A 292 -5.78 4.42 -2.12
N HIS A 293 -4.63 4.78 -2.68
CA HIS A 293 -3.70 5.70 -2.05
C HIS A 293 -2.83 6.37 -3.13
N ASP A 294 -2.94 7.69 -3.26
CA ASP A 294 -2.17 8.55 -4.18
C ASP A 294 -0.65 8.32 -4.09
N GLY A 295 -0.15 8.24 -2.86
CA GLY A 295 1.23 7.88 -2.54
C GLY A 295 1.74 6.54 -3.11
N SER A 296 0.86 5.64 -3.55
CA SER A 296 1.24 4.38 -4.20
C SER A 296 2.11 4.60 -5.44
N ALA A 297 2.04 5.77 -6.08
CA ALA A 297 2.89 6.12 -7.22
C ALA A 297 4.38 5.89 -6.95
N PHE A 298 4.86 6.24 -5.75
CA PHE A 298 6.26 6.10 -5.39
C PHE A 298 6.68 4.62 -5.25
N ALA A 299 5.79 3.73 -4.82
CA ALA A 299 6.05 2.29 -4.90
C ALA A 299 5.95 1.78 -6.35
N LEU A 300 4.93 2.23 -7.08
CA LEU A 300 4.60 1.69 -8.40
C LEU A 300 5.62 2.07 -9.47
N ILE A 301 6.19 3.27 -9.47
CA ILE A 301 7.17 3.70 -10.49
C ILE A 301 8.36 2.71 -10.59
N PRO A 302 9.12 2.43 -9.52
CA PRO A 302 10.21 1.46 -9.60
C PRO A 302 9.70 0.04 -9.87
N ILE A 303 8.55 -0.38 -9.32
CA ILE A 303 7.97 -1.70 -9.59
C ILE A 303 7.63 -1.87 -11.08
N ILE A 304 6.98 -0.89 -11.70
CA ILE A 304 6.66 -0.90 -13.12
C ILE A 304 7.97 -0.92 -13.94
N TRP A 305 8.95 -0.11 -13.56
CA TRP A 305 10.20 -0.03 -14.28
C TRP A 305 11.01 -1.33 -14.25
N PHE A 306 11.09 -1.99 -13.10
CA PHE A 306 11.95 -3.17 -12.91
C PHE A 306 11.21 -4.50 -13.04
N CYS A 307 9.97 -4.58 -12.59
CA CYS A 307 9.21 -5.84 -12.49
C CYS A 307 8.28 -6.10 -13.68
N PHE A 308 7.77 -5.06 -14.36
CA PHE A 308 6.79 -5.27 -15.44
C PHE A 308 7.45 -5.64 -16.78
N PRO A 309 6.75 -6.40 -17.65
CA PRO A 309 7.17 -6.64 -19.02
C PRO A 309 7.38 -5.32 -19.78
N LYS A 310 8.48 -5.21 -20.54
CA LYS A 310 8.88 -3.97 -21.25
C LYS A 310 7.75 -3.33 -22.06
N LYS A 311 6.97 -4.15 -22.77
CA LYS A 311 5.87 -3.71 -23.65
C LYS A 311 4.71 -3.04 -22.90
N GLU A 312 4.63 -3.19 -21.58
CA GLU A 312 3.51 -2.71 -20.76
C GLU A 312 3.88 -1.50 -19.90
N ARG A 313 5.17 -1.23 -19.72
CA ARG A 313 5.70 -0.18 -18.82
C ARG A 313 5.14 1.19 -19.14
N ILE A 314 5.15 1.56 -20.43
CA ILE A 314 4.66 2.87 -20.87
C ILE A 314 3.18 3.04 -20.52
N SER A 315 2.34 2.05 -20.81
CA SER A 315 0.92 2.13 -20.44
C SER A 315 0.69 2.19 -18.92
N ALA A 316 1.47 1.44 -18.14
CA ALA A 316 1.34 1.47 -16.68
C ALA A 316 1.82 2.81 -16.08
N LEU A 317 2.94 3.35 -16.55
CA LEU A 317 3.42 4.67 -16.16
C LEU A 317 2.46 5.79 -16.60
N PHE A 318 1.89 5.66 -17.80
CA PHE A 318 0.88 6.60 -18.27
C PHE A 318 -0.36 6.60 -17.37
N ALA A 319 -0.79 5.44 -16.84
CA ALA A 319 -1.87 5.38 -15.85
C ALA A 319 -1.50 6.08 -14.53
N VAL A 320 -0.23 6.10 -14.11
CA VAL A 320 0.20 6.88 -12.93
C VAL A 320 0.16 8.39 -13.25
N ILE A 321 0.69 8.79 -14.41
CA ILE A 321 0.70 10.20 -14.85
C ILE A 321 -0.74 10.70 -15.01
N LEU A 322 -1.63 9.91 -15.60
CA LEU A 322 -3.02 10.24 -15.82
C LEU A 322 -3.77 10.52 -14.52
N PHE A 323 -3.47 9.78 -13.43
CA PHE A 323 -4.06 10.05 -12.12
C PHE A 323 -3.71 11.47 -11.64
N TYR A 324 -2.43 11.84 -11.68
CA TYR A 324 -1.99 13.18 -11.30
C TYR A 324 -2.42 14.25 -12.29
N GLY A 325 -2.57 13.92 -13.58
CA GLY A 325 -3.11 14.83 -14.59
C GLY A 325 -4.57 15.18 -14.32
N ILE A 326 -5.40 14.17 -13.97
CA ILE A 326 -6.79 14.39 -13.57
C ILE A 326 -6.86 15.15 -12.25
N TRP A 327 -6.00 14.84 -11.28
CA TRP A 327 -5.88 15.61 -10.04
C TRP A 327 -5.54 17.08 -10.34
N PHE A 328 -4.53 17.35 -11.15
CA PHE A 328 -4.11 18.71 -11.49
C PHE A 328 -5.21 19.48 -12.25
N ALA A 329 -5.87 18.83 -13.21
CA ALA A 329 -7.02 19.39 -13.91
C ALA A 329 -8.20 19.65 -12.96
N SER A 330 -8.43 18.75 -11.99
CA SER A 330 -9.45 18.95 -10.96
C SER A 330 -9.16 20.18 -10.11
N HIS A 331 -7.93 20.70 -10.07
CA HIS A 331 -7.52 21.95 -9.40
C HIS A 331 -7.47 23.16 -10.34
N GLY A 332 -8.13 23.10 -11.50
CA GLY A 332 -8.11 24.20 -12.47
C GLY A 332 -6.72 24.48 -13.03
N LEU A 333 -5.84 23.48 -13.04
CA LEU A 333 -4.43 23.61 -13.45
C LEU A 333 -3.62 24.58 -12.57
N ASN A 334 -4.07 24.80 -11.33
CA ASN A 334 -3.34 25.59 -10.34
C ASN A 334 -2.62 24.65 -9.34
N LEU A 335 -1.30 24.56 -9.47
CA LEU A 335 -0.47 23.69 -8.64
C LEU A 335 -0.44 24.16 -7.17
N GLN A 336 -0.45 25.46 -6.94
CA GLN A 336 -0.45 26.03 -5.59
C GLN A 336 -1.72 25.60 -4.85
N GLN A 337 -2.88 25.73 -5.47
CA GLN A 337 -4.16 25.32 -4.88
C GLN A 337 -4.15 23.82 -4.51
N GLY A 338 -3.61 22.95 -5.36
CA GLY A 338 -3.52 21.52 -5.07
C GLY A 338 -2.49 21.15 -4.01
N LEU A 339 -1.40 21.91 -3.88
CA LEU A 339 -0.42 21.70 -2.81
C LEU A 339 -0.94 22.20 -1.47
N GLU A 340 -1.62 23.34 -1.44
CA GLU A 340 -2.24 23.89 -0.24
C GLU A 340 -3.27 22.91 0.35
N SER A 341 -4.09 22.26 -0.49
CA SER A 341 -5.07 21.28 -0.01
C SER A 341 -4.47 20.00 0.59
N HIS A 342 -3.19 19.71 0.31
CA HIS A 342 -2.42 18.64 0.95
C HIS A 342 -1.83 19.01 2.32
N VAL A 343 -1.71 20.30 2.63
CA VAL A 343 -1.04 20.80 3.85
C VAL A 343 -2.01 20.88 5.04
N VAL A 344 -3.32 20.71 4.85
CA VAL A 344 -4.36 21.05 5.87
C VAL A 344 -4.74 19.91 6.84
N VAL A 345 -4.07 18.76 6.90
CA VAL A 345 -4.23 17.89 8.09
C VAL A 345 -3.09 18.16 9.06
N GLY A 346 -3.39 18.76 10.20
CA GLY A 346 -2.54 18.67 11.40
C GLY A 346 -1.52 19.79 11.63
N GLY A 347 -1.31 20.74 10.73
CA GLY A 347 -0.48 21.90 11.04
C GLY A 347 -0.19 22.81 9.85
N GLN A 348 -0.02 24.11 10.11
CA GLN A 348 0.26 25.15 9.12
C GLN A 348 1.64 25.00 8.41
N LYS A 349 2.34 23.87 8.59
CA LYS A 349 3.71 23.64 8.16
C LYS A 349 3.75 22.55 7.09
N SER A 350 4.44 22.81 5.98
CA SER A 350 4.66 21.81 4.93
C SER A 350 5.52 20.65 5.44
N ALA A 351 5.33 19.44 4.89
CA ALA A 351 6.16 18.27 5.24
C ALA A 351 7.67 18.54 5.03
N LEU A 352 8.02 19.26 3.97
CA LEU A 352 9.39 19.70 3.71
C LEU A 352 9.93 20.58 4.84
N SER A 353 9.14 21.55 5.32
CA SER A 353 9.56 22.40 6.45
C SER A 353 9.77 21.60 7.73
N LEU A 354 8.89 20.63 8.02
CA LEU A 354 9.02 19.73 9.16
C LEU A 354 10.26 18.83 9.03
N LEU A 355 10.56 18.33 7.83
CA LEU A 355 11.75 17.55 7.55
C LEU A 355 13.03 18.36 7.82
N THR A 356 13.07 19.62 7.38
CA THR A 356 14.23 20.50 7.64
C THR A 356 14.38 20.85 9.12
N GLN A 357 13.27 20.95 9.86
CA GLN A 357 13.28 21.21 11.29
C GLN A 357 13.69 19.96 12.10
N TYR A 358 13.30 18.77 11.66
CA TYR A 358 13.50 17.51 12.39
C TYR A 358 14.12 16.39 11.53
N PRO A 359 15.30 16.59 10.93
CA PRO A 359 15.91 15.60 10.01
C PRO A 359 16.28 14.29 10.72
N ALA A 360 16.70 14.36 11.98
CA ALA A 360 17.01 13.18 12.79
C ALA A 360 15.77 12.31 13.04
N ILE A 361 14.59 12.93 13.22
CA ILE A 361 13.33 12.22 13.43
C ILE A 361 12.88 11.54 12.14
N ALA A 362 13.05 12.21 11.00
CA ALA A 362 12.81 11.60 9.69
C ALA A 362 13.69 10.36 9.47
N ALA A 363 15.00 10.48 9.75
CA ALA A 363 15.94 9.37 9.64
C ALA A 363 15.57 8.21 10.59
N ALA A 364 15.16 8.52 11.82
CA ALA A 364 14.67 7.53 12.77
C ALA A 364 13.42 6.81 12.26
N GLY A 365 12.45 7.55 11.69
CA GLY A 365 11.24 6.97 11.13
C GLY A 365 11.49 6.08 9.90
N THR A 366 12.41 6.46 9.01
CA THR A 366 12.89 5.62 7.91
C THR A 366 13.57 4.36 8.45
N PHE A 367 14.41 4.48 9.48
CA PHE A 367 15.00 3.33 10.13
C PHE A 367 13.93 2.40 10.70
N PHE A 368 12.99 2.90 11.51
CA PHE A 368 11.93 2.09 12.14
C PHE A 368 10.96 1.43 11.15
N ALA A 369 10.95 1.86 9.88
CA ALA A 369 10.15 1.20 8.85
C ALA A 369 10.57 -0.26 8.61
N TYR A 370 11.88 -0.52 8.51
CA TYR A 370 12.42 -1.87 8.30
C TYR A 370 13.40 -2.32 9.38
N LYS A 371 13.72 -1.44 10.33
CA LYS A 371 14.57 -1.69 11.50
C LYS A 371 15.91 -2.31 11.04
N LEU A 372 16.30 -3.46 11.57
CA LEU A 372 17.54 -4.15 11.21
C LEU A 372 17.48 -4.80 9.81
N LEU A 373 16.30 -4.91 9.18
CA LEU A 373 16.18 -5.48 7.83
C LEU A 373 16.76 -4.56 6.75
N TRP A 374 17.00 -3.26 7.03
CA TRP A 374 17.78 -2.39 6.15
C TRP A 374 19.15 -2.99 5.84
N PHE A 375 19.81 -3.58 6.85
CA PHE A 375 21.09 -4.26 6.64
C PHE A 375 20.96 -5.48 5.72
N LEU A 376 19.83 -6.19 5.78
CA LEU A 376 19.56 -7.31 4.87
C LEU A 376 19.36 -6.85 3.43
N VAL A 377 18.69 -5.72 3.23
CA VAL A 377 18.53 -5.11 1.91
C VAL A 377 19.89 -4.73 1.32
N LEU A 378 20.72 -4.04 2.09
CA LEU A 378 22.08 -3.65 1.67
C LEU A 378 22.96 -4.88 1.41
N PHE A 379 22.91 -5.87 2.29
CA PHE A 379 23.65 -7.12 2.15
C PHE A 379 23.25 -7.87 0.87
N ALA A 380 21.94 -8.02 0.61
CA ALA A 380 21.43 -8.66 -0.59
C ALA A 380 21.88 -7.92 -1.86
N ALA A 381 21.73 -6.59 -1.89
CA ALA A 381 22.13 -5.78 -3.03
C ALA A 381 23.64 -5.84 -3.28
N GLY A 382 24.46 -5.73 -2.22
CA GLY A 382 25.92 -5.83 -2.32
C GLY A 382 26.39 -7.20 -2.81
N ARG A 383 25.77 -8.28 -2.34
CA ARG A 383 26.04 -9.64 -2.82
C ARG A 383 25.75 -9.79 -4.31
N LEU A 384 24.54 -9.42 -4.72
CA LEU A 384 24.12 -9.47 -6.12
C LEU A 384 25.03 -8.61 -7.03
N TRP A 385 25.49 -7.47 -6.52
CA TRP A 385 26.45 -6.63 -7.21
C TRP A 385 27.78 -7.33 -7.46
N LEU A 386 28.34 -7.98 -6.43
CA LEU A 386 29.58 -8.77 -6.53
C LEU A 386 29.41 -9.99 -7.44
N GLU A 387 28.23 -10.63 -7.44
CA GLU A 387 27.88 -11.74 -8.33
C GLU A 387 27.53 -11.30 -9.77
N LYS A 388 27.64 -10.01 -10.09
CA LYS A 388 27.35 -9.38 -11.39
C LYS A 388 25.86 -9.32 -11.79
N ASP A 389 24.92 -9.67 -10.93
CA ASP A 389 23.48 -9.39 -11.13
C ASP A 389 23.12 -7.96 -10.67
N ARG A 390 23.74 -6.98 -11.34
CA ARG A 390 23.55 -5.55 -11.02
C ARG A 390 22.12 -5.07 -11.23
N LYS A 391 21.37 -5.69 -12.16
CA LYS A 391 19.99 -5.30 -12.45
C LYS A 391 19.07 -5.62 -11.28
N THR A 392 19.16 -6.82 -10.72
CA THR A 392 18.38 -7.19 -9.53
C THR A 392 18.82 -6.38 -8.31
N ALA A 393 20.13 -6.14 -8.13
CA ALA A 393 20.63 -5.28 -7.06
C ALA A 393 20.02 -3.86 -7.12
N VAL A 394 20.07 -3.21 -8.28
CA VAL A 394 19.49 -1.88 -8.50
C VAL A 394 17.97 -1.91 -8.31
N ALA A 395 17.28 -2.96 -8.77
CA ALA A 395 15.84 -3.10 -8.57
C ALA A 395 15.47 -3.18 -7.08
N ILE A 396 16.19 -3.98 -6.28
CA ILE A 396 15.97 -4.09 -4.83
C ILE A 396 16.15 -2.71 -4.17
N VAL A 397 17.25 -2.03 -4.46
CA VAL A 397 17.53 -0.71 -3.89
C VAL A 397 16.46 0.29 -4.31
N ALA A 398 16.13 0.38 -5.60
CA ALA A 398 15.15 1.33 -6.12
C ALA A 398 13.74 1.09 -5.56
N ILE A 399 13.27 -0.16 -5.56
CA ILE A 399 11.93 -0.49 -5.04
C ILE A 399 11.84 -0.23 -3.53
N THR A 400 12.93 -0.45 -2.77
CA THR A 400 12.93 -0.22 -1.32
C THR A 400 13.07 1.26 -0.96
N SER A 401 13.94 2.00 -1.67
CA SER A 401 14.34 3.36 -1.26
C SER A 401 13.59 4.48 -1.96
N PHE A 402 13.07 4.30 -3.18
CA PHE A 402 12.34 5.38 -3.88
C PHE A 402 11.11 5.87 -3.10
N PRO A 403 10.34 5.01 -2.38
CA PRO A 403 9.25 5.46 -1.51
C PRO A 403 9.69 6.37 -0.33
N VAL A 404 10.97 6.39 0.04
CA VAL A 404 11.47 7.32 1.07
C VAL A 404 11.29 8.78 0.64
N LEU A 405 11.28 9.07 -0.67
CA LEU A 405 11.03 10.41 -1.20
C LEU A 405 9.64 10.96 -0.81
N MET A 406 8.70 10.10 -0.42
CA MET A 406 7.39 10.53 0.07
C MET A 406 7.47 11.39 1.33
N ILE A 407 8.55 11.28 2.12
CA ILE A 407 8.78 12.10 3.31
C ILE A 407 8.90 13.60 2.96
N LEU A 408 9.27 13.92 1.72
CA LEU A 408 9.31 15.31 1.23
C LEU A 408 7.92 15.96 1.15
N VAL A 409 6.88 15.14 1.02
CA VAL A 409 5.49 15.60 0.77
C VAL A 409 4.49 15.09 1.81
N GLY A 410 4.90 14.28 2.78
CA GLY A 410 4.05 13.82 3.87
C GLY A 410 4.81 13.66 5.19
N TRP A 411 4.08 13.76 6.30
CA TRP A 411 4.66 13.82 7.66
C TRP A 411 4.87 12.45 8.32
N ASP A 412 4.13 11.41 7.93
CA ASP A 412 4.23 10.07 8.54
C ASP A 412 5.38 9.25 7.95
N THR A 413 6.59 9.47 8.45
CA THR A 413 7.83 8.92 7.89
C THR A 413 7.87 7.39 7.85
N THR A 414 7.43 6.72 8.92
CA THR A 414 7.52 5.26 9.04
C THR A 414 6.53 4.55 8.12
N ARG A 415 5.29 5.04 8.08
CA ARG A 415 4.24 4.48 7.21
C ARG A 415 4.57 4.70 5.74
N LEU A 416 5.03 5.91 5.39
CA LEU A 416 5.38 6.27 4.02
C LEU A 416 6.59 5.49 3.50
N THR A 417 7.64 5.35 4.31
CA THR A 417 8.79 4.48 3.97
C THR A 417 8.33 3.04 3.75
N GLY A 418 7.31 2.58 4.51
CA GLY A 418 6.72 1.25 4.41
C GLY A 418 6.28 0.83 3.00
N PHE A 419 5.98 1.78 2.10
CA PHE A 419 5.65 1.50 0.70
C PHE A 419 6.76 0.77 -0.08
N GLY A 420 8.02 0.82 0.38
CA GLY A 420 9.15 0.07 -0.20
C GLY A 420 9.17 -1.43 0.13
N PHE A 421 8.12 -1.96 0.77
CA PHE A 421 8.14 -3.29 1.38
C PHE A 421 8.46 -4.41 0.38
N LEU A 422 8.00 -4.30 -0.87
CA LEU A 422 8.23 -5.34 -1.87
C LEU A 422 9.74 -5.52 -2.14
N GLY A 423 10.51 -4.43 -2.16
CA GLY A 423 11.96 -4.49 -2.34
C GLY A 423 12.65 -5.20 -1.18
N MET A 424 12.21 -4.94 0.05
CA MET A 424 12.63 -5.66 1.25
C MET A 424 12.29 -7.16 1.18
N LEU A 425 11.06 -7.51 0.77
CA LEU A 425 10.65 -8.91 0.61
C LEU A 425 11.48 -9.63 -0.47
N ILE A 426 11.76 -8.97 -1.60
CA ILE A 426 12.62 -9.51 -2.67
C ILE A 426 14.04 -9.72 -2.15
N ALA A 427 14.59 -8.78 -1.37
CA ALA A 427 15.91 -8.92 -0.75
C ALA A 427 15.98 -10.16 0.16
N LEU A 428 14.94 -10.38 0.99
CA LEU A 428 14.86 -11.57 1.83
C LEU A 428 14.81 -12.87 1.01
N VAL A 429 14.08 -12.88 -0.12
CA VAL A 429 14.06 -14.03 -1.03
C VAL A 429 15.44 -14.27 -1.64
N ALA A 430 16.15 -13.22 -2.06
CA ALA A 430 17.51 -13.34 -2.58
C ALA A 430 18.48 -13.95 -1.55
N VAL A 431 18.45 -13.43 -0.32
CA VAL A 431 19.25 -13.95 0.81
C VAL A 431 18.88 -15.39 1.13
N ALA A 432 17.59 -15.74 1.17
CA ALA A 432 17.13 -17.10 1.44
C ALA A 432 17.61 -18.09 0.36
N ASN A 433 17.57 -17.67 -0.91
CA ASN A 433 18.00 -18.48 -2.04
C ASN A 433 19.50 -18.76 -2.06
N GLU A 434 20.31 -17.91 -1.43
CA GLU A 434 21.77 -18.06 -1.32
C GLU A 434 22.22 -18.60 0.04
N TYR A 435 21.29 -18.85 0.96
CA TYR A 435 21.61 -19.20 2.34
C TYR A 435 22.56 -20.40 2.47
N GLY A 436 22.42 -21.39 1.59
CA GLY A 436 23.29 -22.58 1.52
C GLY A 436 24.75 -22.28 1.13
N LYS A 437 25.05 -21.11 0.56
CA LYS A 437 26.41 -20.67 0.22
C LYS A 437 27.08 -19.84 1.33
N PHE A 438 26.30 -19.34 2.29
CA PHE A 438 26.84 -18.50 3.34
C PHE A 438 27.67 -19.30 4.35
N THR A 439 28.68 -18.63 4.92
CA THR A 439 29.47 -19.18 6.03
C THR A 439 28.60 -19.37 7.26
N LYS A 440 29.02 -20.21 8.22
CA LYS A 440 28.30 -20.42 9.48
C LYS A 440 28.02 -19.09 10.21
N ASN A 441 29.02 -18.22 10.28
CA ASN A 441 28.91 -16.90 10.94
C ASN A 441 27.90 -16.00 10.22
N GLN A 442 27.92 -15.96 8.89
CA GLN A 442 26.94 -15.19 8.11
C GLN A 442 25.51 -15.69 8.36
N ARG A 443 25.29 -17.00 8.35
CA ARG A 443 23.97 -17.59 8.65
C ARG A 443 23.48 -17.23 10.05
N GLN A 444 24.35 -17.32 11.06
CA GLN A 444 24.03 -16.96 12.44
C GLN A 444 23.73 -15.47 12.57
N LEU A 445 24.52 -14.61 11.94
CA LEU A 445 24.30 -13.16 11.95
C LEU A 445 22.95 -12.77 11.32
N LEU A 446 22.60 -13.37 10.18
CA LEU A 446 21.31 -13.11 9.51
C LEU A 446 20.12 -13.49 10.41
N LEU A 447 20.20 -14.63 11.09
CA LEU A 447 19.16 -15.07 12.02
C LEU A 447 19.12 -14.23 13.30
N ALA A 448 20.29 -13.87 13.85
CA ALA A 448 20.38 -13.00 15.00
C ALA A 448 19.78 -11.63 14.68
N ALA A 449 20.08 -11.06 13.51
CA ALA A 449 19.47 -9.82 13.03
C ALA A 449 17.95 -9.96 12.88
N ALA A 450 17.46 -11.05 12.29
CA ALA A 450 16.01 -11.28 12.17
C ALA A 450 15.32 -11.40 13.54
N CYS A 451 15.92 -12.11 14.51
CA CYS A 451 15.36 -12.25 15.85
C CYS A 451 15.42 -10.94 16.64
N ALA A 452 16.56 -10.23 16.59
CA ALA A 452 16.72 -8.92 17.22
C ALA A 452 15.74 -7.88 16.65
N ASN A 453 15.42 -7.98 15.35
CA ASN A 453 14.45 -7.12 14.70
C ASN A 453 13.01 -7.31 15.21
N ILE A 454 12.65 -8.52 15.66
CA ILE A 454 11.35 -8.79 16.31
C ILE A 454 11.29 -8.10 17.66
N LEU A 455 12.40 -8.13 18.41
CA LEU A 455 12.48 -7.51 19.73
C LEU A 455 12.50 -5.99 19.66
N LEU A 456 13.07 -5.41 18.59
CA LEU A 456 13.06 -3.98 18.40
C LEU A 456 11.63 -3.50 18.11
N PRO A 457 11.01 -2.68 18.99
CA PRO A 457 9.66 -2.19 18.74
C PRO A 457 9.61 -1.37 17.45
N SER A 458 8.51 -1.50 16.72
CA SER A 458 8.25 -0.63 15.57
C SER A 458 7.45 0.57 16.04
N TYR A 459 8.00 1.76 15.81
CA TYR A 459 7.33 3.02 16.12
C TYR A 459 6.84 3.65 14.83
N ASN A 460 5.56 4.00 14.76
CA ASN A 460 5.11 4.93 13.73
C ASN A 460 5.58 6.34 14.09
N VAL A 461 6.57 6.83 13.37
CA VAL A 461 7.17 8.16 13.59
C VAL A 461 6.54 9.15 12.62
N ALA A 462 5.98 10.22 13.17
CA ALA A 462 5.38 11.31 12.42
C ALA A 462 6.07 12.64 12.74
N LEU A 463 6.43 13.42 11.73
CA LEU A 463 7.22 14.66 11.88
C LEU A 463 6.45 15.79 12.56
N ASP A 464 5.14 15.79 12.43
CA ASP A 464 4.21 16.69 13.11
C ASP A 464 4.08 16.39 14.61
N ILE A 465 4.51 15.20 15.04
CA ILE A 465 4.52 14.78 16.46
C ILE A 465 5.94 14.28 16.80
N PRO A 466 6.93 15.17 16.99
CA PRO A 466 8.32 14.80 17.30
C PRO A 466 8.46 13.85 18.50
N GLU A 467 7.56 13.99 19.48
CA GLU A 467 7.53 13.18 20.70
C GLU A 467 7.09 11.73 20.47
N SER A 468 6.49 11.43 19.30
CA SER A 468 6.06 10.08 18.89
C SER A 468 7.17 9.03 18.94
N ALA A 469 8.41 9.44 18.66
CA ALA A 469 9.58 8.55 18.68
C ALA A 469 10.07 8.20 20.09
N PHE A 470 9.69 8.97 21.13
CA PHE A 470 10.32 8.89 22.45
C PHE A 470 9.36 8.65 23.62
N LYS A 471 8.11 9.14 23.54
CA LYS A 471 7.16 9.11 24.68
C LYS A 471 6.08 8.04 24.58
N TYR A 472 5.94 7.40 23.42
CA TYR A 472 4.73 6.66 23.07
C TYR A 472 5.04 5.23 22.60
N PRO A 473 5.58 4.35 23.45
CA PRO A 473 5.65 2.94 23.11
C PRO A 473 4.24 2.38 22.98
N TYR A 474 3.99 1.77 21.83
CA TYR A 474 2.71 1.13 21.54
C TYR A 474 2.37 0.10 22.63
N PRO A 475 1.09 -0.02 23.01
CA PRO A 475 0.61 -1.03 23.97
C PRO A 475 1.00 -2.46 23.60
N GLY A 476 0.82 -3.40 24.53
CA GLY A 476 1.20 -4.81 24.35
C GLY A 476 2.64 -5.10 24.73
N ILE A 477 3.22 -6.17 24.15
CA ILE A 477 4.59 -6.61 24.47
C ILE A 477 5.62 -5.52 24.13
N TYR A 478 5.39 -4.75 23.08
CA TYR A 478 6.28 -3.64 22.71
C TYR A 478 6.32 -2.53 23.75
N LYS A 479 5.26 -2.32 24.55
CA LYS A 479 5.28 -1.39 25.68
C LYS A 479 6.26 -1.84 26.75
N ALA A 480 6.22 -3.12 27.11
CA ALA A 480 7.11 -3.70 28.12
C ALA A 480 8.57 -3.65 27.66
N ILE A 481 8.84 -4.02 26.40
CA ILE A 481 10.19 -3.96 25.83
C ILE A 481 10.71 -2.51 25.78
N GLY A 482 9.87 -1.57 25.33
CA GLY A 482 10.23 -0.14 25.30
C GLY A 482 10.60 0.40 26.68
N GLY A 483 9.82 0.05 27.72
CA GLY A 483 10.12 0.43 29.10
C GLY A 483 11.45 -0.14 29.61
N ILE A 484 11.75 -1.40 29.32
CA ILE A 484 13.03 -2.02 29.67
C ILE A 484 14.20 -1.32 28.97
N LEU A 485 14.07 -1.00 27.68
CA LEU A 485 15.12 -0.30 26.93
C LEU A 485 15.37 1.11 27.48
N GLN A 486 14.33 1.82 27.90
CA GLN A 486 14.47 3.13 28.54
C GLN A 486 15.21 3.04 29.88
N LEU A 487 14.95 2.01 30.67
CA LEU A 487 15.64 1.75 31.95
C LEU A 487 17.13 1.38 31.78
N ILE A 488 17.52 0.81 30.64
CA ILE A 488 18.93 0.46 30.35
C ILE A 488 19.75 1.68 29.91
N VAL A 489 19.09 2.68 29.32
CA VAL A 489 19.73 3.89 28.78
C VAL A 489 19.87 5.00 29.84
N GLN A 490 19.05 4.94 30.89
CA GLN A 490 19.18 5.76 32.11
C GLN A 490 20.23 5.16 33.04
#